data_AF-A0A0R1KPP0-F1
#
_entry.id   AF-A0A0R1KPP0-F1
#
_cell.length_a   1.000
_cell.length_b   1.000
_cell.length_c   1.000
_cell.angle_alpha   90.00
_cell.angle_beta   90.00
_cell.angle_gamma   90.00
#
_symmetry.space_group_name_H-M   'P 1'
#
loop_
_entity.id
_entity.type
_entity.pdbx_description
1 polymer ?
#
loop_
_entity_poly.entity_id
_entity_poly.type
_entity_poly.pdbx_seq_one_letter_code
_entity_poly.pdbx_strand_id
1 'polypeptide(L)'
;MTKTHLKSKHPLYGVWNGMKQRCNNPNQTKYKNYGARGIHLCENWQNNFETFFNWSILNGYSYGLTIDRIDVNGNYEPNNCRWVSQKVQQNNRSNNHLITDENGVTKTLAEWADSAKVTEVALARRIKNGMSVNEAITKGNLHPKFITINGETHNLKEWGAIKGYRRGLIPSRIERGWNPVKAVLTPPRKGNYVHS
;
A
#
# COMPACT_ATOMS: atom_id res chain seq x y z
N MET A 1 -11.63 -44.14 10.90
CA MET A 1 -11.26 -43.58 9.58
C MET A 1 -11.83 -42.16 9.48
N THR A 2 -10.99 -41.13 9.68
CA THR A 2 -11.43 -39.73 9.74
C THR A 2 -11.50 -39.12 8.34
N LYS A 3 -12.59 -38.39 8.08
CA LYS A 3 -13.01 -37.88 6.77
C LYS A 3 -11.99 -36.92 6.13
N THR A 4 -11.14 -37.42 5.24
CA THR A 4 -10.23 -36.64 4.37
C THR A 4 -10.97 -35.66 3.44
N HIS A 5 -12.28 -35.86 3.24
CA HIS A 5 -13.11 -35.11 2.29
C HIS A 5 -13.48 -33.68 2.71
N LEU A 6 -13.35 -33.27 3.97
CA LEU A 6 -13.73 -31.90 4.39
C LEU A 6 -12.69 -30.84 3.98
N LYS A 7 -11.43 -31.26 3.90
CA LYS A 7 -10.28 -30.39 3.66
C LYS A 7 -10.12 -29.97 2.18
N SER A 8 -10.62 -30.77 1.23
CA SER A 8 -10.56 -30.46 -0.21
C SER A 8 -11.50 -29.31 -0.64
N LYS A 9 -12.53 -28.99 0.15
CA LYS A 9 -13.41 -27.84 -0.07
C LYS A 9 -12.86 -26.53 0.51
N HIS A 10 -11.80 -26.60 1.30
CA HIS A 10 -11.22 -25.42 1.94
C HIS A 10 -10.44 -24.57 0.91
N PRO A 11 -10.49 -23.22 0.95
CA PRO A 11 -9.80 -22.35 0.00
C PRO A 11 -8.29 -22.63 -0.14
N LEU A 12 -7.65 -23.06 0.95
CA LEU A 12 -6.23 -23.47 0.97
C LEU A 12 -5.92 -24.61 0.01
N TYR A 13 -6.86 -25.50 -0.30
CA TYR A 13 -6.65 -26.56 -1.28
C TYR A 13 -6.43 -25.98 -2.68
N GLY A 14 -7.18 -24.94 -3.03
CA GLY A 14 -6.98 -24.20 -4.27
C GLY A 14 -5.62 -23.50 -4.33
N VAL A 15 -5.18 -22.89 -3.21
CA VAL A 15 -3.85 -22.28 -3.11
C VAL A 15 -2.75 -23.33 -3.29
N TRP A 16 -2.85 -24.45 -2.57
CA TRP A 16 -1.91 -25.56 -2.63
C TRP A 16 -1.80 -26.16 -4.04
N ASN A 17 -2.93 -26.51 -4.65
CA ASN A 17 -2.96 -27.00 -6.02
C ASN A 17 -2.38 -25.95 -6.98
N GLY A 18 -2.71 -24.67 -6.79
CA GLY A 18 -2.13 -23.57 -7.56
C GLY A 18 -0.60 -23.50 -7.45
N MET A 19 -0.01 -23.70 -6.27
CA MET A 19 1.44 -23.80 -6.11
C MET A 19 2.00 -24.98 -6.90
N LYS A 20 1.40 -26.18 -6.75
CA LYS A 20 1.83 -27.39 -7.47
C LYS A 20 1.78 -27.23 -8.98
N GLN A 21 0.72 -26.59 -9.51
CA GLN A 21 0.59 -26.31 -10.94
C GLN A 21 1.69 -25.35 -11.42
N ARG A 22 2.01 -24.30 -10.67
CA ARG A 22 3.08 -23.36 -11.05
C ARG A 22 4.46 -24.03 -11.08
N CYS A 23 4.73 -24.93 -10.14
CA CYS A 23 6.04 -25.56 -10.01
C CYS A 23 6.24 -26.79 -10.89
N ASN A 24 5.18 -27.58 -11.14
CA ASN A 24 5.33 -28.92 -11.71
C ASN A 24 4.65 -29.12 -13.07
N ASN A 25 3.81 -28.19 -13.54
CA ASN A 25 3.09 -28.34 -14.80
C ASN A 25 3.66 -27.41 -15.89
N PRO A 26 4.46 -27.93 -16.84
CA PRO A 26 5.01 -27.14 -17.96
C PRO A 26 3.98 -26.42 -18.82
N ASN A 27 2.74 -26.94 -18.89
CA ASN A 27 1.65 -26.35 -19.66
C ASN A 27 1.00 -25.16 -18.95
N GLN A 28 1.32 -24.91 -17.67
CA GLN A 28 0.77 -23.78 -16.95
C GLN A 28 1.46 -22.48 -17.40
N THR A 29 0.69 -21.44 -17.72
CA THR A 29 1.19 -20.13 -18.21
C THR A 29 2.27 -19.51 -17.31
N LYS A 30 2.15 -19.74 -16.00
CA LYS A 30 3.10 -19.23 -15.00
C LYS A 30 4.32 -20.12 -14.81
N TYR A 31 4.38 -21.34 -15.34
CA TYR A 31 5.46 -22.30 -15.11
C TYR A 31 6.85 -21.73 -15.41
N LYS A 32 6.98 -20.95 -16.49
CA LYS A 32 8.23 -20.26 -16.86
C LYS A 32 8.81 -19.37 -15.75
N ASN A 33 7.95 -18.83 -14.87
CA ASN A 33 8.34 -17.95 -13.77
C ASN A 33 8.60 -18.73 -12.46
N TYR A 34 8.36 -20.05 -12.45
CA TYR A 34 8.44 -20.93 -11.28
C TYR A 34 9.21 -22.19 -11.62
N GLY A 35 8.53 -23.28 -12.03
CA GLY A 35 9.17 -24.58 -12.28
C GLY A 35 10.34 -24.53 -13.25
N ALA A 36 10.25 -23.76 -14.34
CA ALA A 36 11.36 -23.62 -15.29
C ALA A 36 12.61 -22.93 -14.71
N ARG A 37 12.46 -22.21 -13.58
CA ARG A 37 13.56 -21.59 -12.82
C ARG A 37 14.10 -22.49 -11.72
N GLY A 38 13.59 -23.72 -11.58
CA GLY A 38 13.98 -24.67 -10.52
C GLY A 38 13.21 -24.53 -9.20
N ILE A 39 12.20 -23.66 -9.15
CA ILE A 39 11.40 -23.44 -7.94
C ILE A 39 10.43 -24.61 -7.73
N HIS A 40 10.50 -25.24 -6.57
CA HIS A 40 9.65 -26.37 -6.19
C HIS A 40 8.96 -26.17 -4.83
N LEU A 41 8.09 -27.10 -4.47
CA LEU A 41 7.55 -27.22 -3.11
C LEU A 41 8.47 -28.17 -2.34
N CYS A 42 8.66 -27.92 -1.03
CA CYS A 42 9.31 -28.91 -0.19
C CYS A 42 8.53 -30.24 -0.21
N GLU A 43 9.23 -31.36 0.01
CA GLU A 43 8.69 -32.72 -0.15
C GLU A 43 7.36 -32.92 0.61
N ASN A 44 7.31 -32.43 1.85
CA ASN A 44 6.13 -32.52 2.69
C ASN A 44 4.91 -31.81 2.07
N TRP A 45 5.10 -30.62 1.51
CA TRP A 45 4.02 -29.89 0.86
C TRP A 45 3.70 -30.45 -0.51
N GLN A 46 4.68 -30.98 -1.24
CA GLN A 46 4.45 -31.62 -2.54
C GLN A 46 3.47 -32.79 -2.41
N ASN A 47 3.61 -33.60 -1.35
CA ASN A 47 2.94 -34.88 -1.21
C ASN A 47 1.77 -34.86 -0.21
N ASN A 48 1.71 -33.89 0.71
CA ASN A 48 0.73 -33.88 1.78
C ASN A 48 0.06 -32.50 1.96
N PHE A 49 -1.21 -32.42 1.54
CA PHE A 49 -2.03 -31.21 1.73
C PHE A 49 -2.23 -30.87 3.22
N GLU A 50 -2.36 -31.87 4.09
CA GLU A 50 -2.60 -31.64 5.52
C GLU A 50 -1.40 -30.97 6.19
N THR A 51 -0.19 -31.28 5.78
CA THR A 51 1.02 -30.60 6.27
C THR A 51 1.04 -29.13 5.87
N PHE A 52 0.70 -28.81 4.61
CA PHE A 52 0.56 -27.42 4.17
C PHE A 52 -0.59 -26.70 4.90
N PHE A 53 -1.74 -27.36 5.05
CA PHE A 53 -2.89 -26.81 5.75
C PHE A 53 -2.56 -26.46 7.21
N ASN A 54 -1.97 -27.40 7.96
CA ASN A 54 -1.63 -27.20 9.36
C ASN A 54 -0.60 -26.07 9.53
N TRP A 55 0.45 -26.06 8.68
CA TRP A 55 1.39 -24.94 8.66
C TRP A 55 0.67 -23.62 8.39
N SER A 56 -0.26 -23.58 7.44
CA SER A 56 -0.97 -22.36 7.08
C SER A 56 -1.77 -21.79 8.24
N ILE A 57 -2.54 -22.64 8.94
CA ILE A 57 -3.32 -22.22 10.11
C ILE A 57 -2.40 -21.72 11.23
N LEU A 58 -1.31 -22.43 11.52
CA LEU A 58 -0.36 -22.04 12.57
C LEU A 58 0.43 -20.76 12.23
N ASN A 59 0.57 -20.44 10.94
CA ASN A 59 1.36 -19.29 10.47
C ASN A 59 0.47 -18.13 9.99
N GLY A 60 -0.72 -17.99 10.58
CA GLY A 60 -1.52 -16.78 10.45
C GLY A 60 -2.33 -16.68 9.16
N TYR A 61 -2.63 -17.80 8.49
CA TYR A 61 -3.61 -17.77 7.41
C TYR A 61 -4.94 -17.21 7.92
N SER A 62 -5.49 -16.26 7.17
CA SER A 62 -6.83 -15.74 7.32
C SER A 62 -7.44 -15.52 5.93
N TYR A 63 -8.76 -15.45 5.86
CA TYR A 63 -9.46 -15.19 4.61
C TYR A 63 -8.98 -13.88 3.97
N GLY A 64 -8.73 -13.92 2.66
CA GLY A 64 -8.23 -12.76 1.89
C GLY A 64 -6.70 -12.61 1.86
N LEU A 65 -5.96 -13.42 2.63
CA LEU A 65 -4.50 -13.48 2.53
C LEU A 65 -4.05 -14.32 1.34
N THR A 66 -2.84 -14.04 0.88
CA THR A 66 -2.17 -14.70 -0.25
C THR A 66 -0.85 -15.29 0.21
N ILE A 67 -0.46 -16.42 -0.37
CA ILE A 67 0.84 -17.04 -0.10
C ILE A 67 1.92 -16.27 -0.87
N ASP A 68 2.95 -15.83 -0.15
CA ASP A 68 4.10 -15.09 -0.67
C ASP A 68 5.39 -15.82 -0.31
N ARG A 69 6.42 -15.67 -1.15
CA ARG A 69 7.77 -16.18 -0.87
C ARG A 69 8.66 -15.03 -0.43
N ILE A 70 9.36 -15.18 0.69
CA ILE A 70 10.23 -14.16 1.28
C ILE A 70 11.41 -13.91 0.34
N ASP A 71 12.12 -14.96 -0.04
CA ASP A 71 13.02 -14.98 -1.19
C ASP A 71 12.27 -15.45 -2.44
N VAL A 72 12.15 -14.54 -3.41
CA VAL A 72 11.50 -14.75 -4.70
C VAL A 72 12.16 -15.83 -5.55
N ASN A 73 13.43 -16.14 -5.29
CA ASN A 73 14.19 -17.20 -5.95
C ASN A 73 14.11 -18.53 -5.19
N GLY A 74 13.79 -18.52 -3.90
CA GLY A 74 13.67 -19.72 -3.06
C GLY A 74 12.41 -20.54 -3.27
N ASN A 75 12.32 -21.70 -2.62
CA ASN A 75 11.22 -22.67 -2.79
C ASN A 75 9.95 -22.31 -2.02
N TYR A 76 8.87 -23.03 -2.28
CA TYR A 76 7.70 -23.05 -1.41
C TYR A 76 7.94 -23.98 -0.22
N GLU A 77 8.31 -23.40 0.91
CA GLU A 77 8.62 -24.13 2.14
C GLU A 77 8.34 -23.28 3.39
N PRO A 78 8.21 -23.89 4.58
CA PRO A 78 7.85 -23.18 5.81
C PRO A 78 8.68 -21.93 6.11
N ASN A 79 10.00 -21.98 5.86
CA ASN A 79 10.91 -20.88 6.19
C ASN A 79 10.98 -19.79 5.13
N ASN A 80 10.53 -20.08 3.91
CA ASN A 80 10.53 -19.13 2.81
C ASN A 80 9.12 -18.63 2.46
N CYS A 81 8.08 -19.09 3.15
CA CYS A 81 6.70 -18.72 2.86
C CYS A 81 6.08 -17.89 3.99
N ARG A 82 5.17 -17.00 3.61
CA ARG A 82 4.36 -16.23 4.56
C ARG A 82 2.98 -15.91 3.99
N TRP A 83 2.02 -15.68 4.87
CA TRP A 83 0.71 -15.16 4.50
C TRP A 83 0.71 -13.64 4.55
N VAL A 84 0.37 -13.02 3.42
CA VAL A 84 0.36 -11.57 3.29
C VAL A 84 -0.91 -11.07 2.63
N SER A 85 -1.27 -9.83 2.91
CA SER A 85 -2.38 -9.18 2.19
C SER A 85 -2.01 -8.96 0.72
N GLN A 86 -3.02 -8.83 -0.14
CA GLN A 86 -2.79 -8.48 -1.55
C GLN A 86 -1.99 -7.19 -1.71
N LYS A 87 -2.17 -6.21 -0.81
CA LYS A 87 -1.40 -4.95 -0.80
C LYS A 87 0.09 -5.23 -0.62
N VAL A 88 0.45 -6.06 0.36
CA VAL A 88 1.86 -6.44 0.59
C VAL A 88 2.42 -7.20 -0.61
N GLN A 89 1.68 -8.16 -1.18
CA GLN A 89 2.12 -8.88 -2.37
C GLN A 89 2.33 -7.93 -3.57
N GLN A 90 1.48 -6.93 -3.73
CA GLN A 90 1.64 -5.90 -4.76
C GLN A 90 2.88 -5.06 -4.53
N ASN A 91 3.17 -4.68 -3.28
CA ASN A 91 4.38 -3.93 -2.93
C ASN A 91 5.67 -4.72 -3.18
N ASN A 92 5.65 -6.05 -3.05
CA ASN A 92 6.81 -6.91 -3.30
C ASN A 92 7.11 -7.17 -4.78
N ARG A 93 6.33 -6.61 -5.71
CA ARG A 93 6.56 -6.85 -7.15
C ARG A 93 7.83 -6.15 -7.62
N SER A 94 8.65 -6.87 -8.37
CA SER A 94 9.92 -6.35 -8.91
C SER A 94 9.78 -5.17 -9.87
N ASN A 95 8.57 -4.93 -10.39
CA ASN A 95 8.29 -3.82 -11.29
C ASN A 95 7.81 -2.54 -10.56
N ASN A 96 7.86 -2.51 -9.23
CA ASN A 96 7.54 -1.31 -8.48
C ASN A 96 8.69 -0.30 -8.51
N HIS A 97 8.33 0.98 -8.43
CA HIS A 97 9.30 2.05 -8.26
C HIS A 97 9.81 2.06 -6.82
N LEU A 98 11.04 1.58 -6.65
CA LEU A 98 11.79 1.64 -5.40
C LEU A 98 12.46 3.00 -5.26
N ILE A 99 12.42 3.51 -4.04
CA ILE A 99 12.91 4.84 -3.68
C ILE A 99 13.74 4.68 -2.41
N THR A 100 14.98 5.14 -2.47
CA THR A 100 15.95 5.07 -1.36
C THR A 100 16.05 6.43 -0.69
N ASP A 101 15.98 6.45 0.65
CA ASP A 101 16.20 7.66 1.43
C ASP A 101 17.71 7.94 1.67
N GLU A 102 18.01 9.07 2.30
CA GLU A 102 19.38 9.45 2.65
C GLU A 102 20.05 8.54 3.70
N ASN A 103 19.28 7.70 4.40
CA ASN A 103 19.78 6.71 5.36
C ASN A 103 20.03 5.34 4.70
N GLY A 104 19.83 5.21 3.38
CA GLY A 104 20.01 3.96 2.64
C GLY A 104 18.80 3.00 2.73
N VAL A 105 17.70 3.41 3.34
CA VAL A 105 16.48 2.61 3.41
C VAL A 105 15.77 2.65 2.07
N THR A 106 15.52 1.48 1.47
CA THR A 106 14.82 1.36 0.19
C THR A 106 13.43 0.79 0.41
N LYS A 107 12.41 1.51 -0.08
CA LYS A 107 11.00 1.09 -0.03
C LYS A 107 10.29 1.48 -1.31
N THR A 108 9.14 0.88 -1.57
CA THR A 108 8.22 1.36 -2.61
C THR A 108 7.63 2.72 -2.23
N LEU A 109 7.15 3.47 -3.23
CA LEU A 109 6.39 4.70 -3.01
C LEU A 109 5.19 4.49 -2.06
N ALA A 110 4.49 3.36 -2.18
CA ALA A 110 3.35 3.00 -1.35
C ALA A 110 3.73 2.82 0.12
N GLU A 111 4.83 2.10 0.39
CA GLU A 111 5.33 1.90 1.75
C GLU A 111 5.82 3.20 2.38
N TRP A 112 6.45 4.09 1.60
CA TRP A 112 6.80 5.43 2.08
C TRP A 112 5.56 6.27 2.40
N ALA A 113 4.54 6.23 1.54
CA ALA A 113 3.29 6.94 1.74
C ALA A 113 2.55 6.47 3.00
N ASP A 114 2.48 5.14 3.20
CA ASP A 114 1.91 4.52 4.40
C ASP A 114 2.67 4.94 5.67
N SER A 115 4.01 4.85 5.64
CA SER A 115 4.87 5.24 6.77
C SER A 115 4.67 6.71 7.17
N ALA A 116 4.46 7.57 6.19
CA ALA A 116 4.28 9.01 6.35
C ALA A 116 2.82 9.45 6.55
N LYS A 117 1.86 8.53 6.45
CA LYS A 117 0.41 8.82 6.46
C LYS A 117 0.00 9.89 5.43
N VAL A 118 0.64 9.87 4.25
CA VAL A 118 0.33 10.74 3.10
C VAL A 118 -0.22 9.90 1.95
N THR A 119 -0.91 10.52 1.01
CA THR A 119 -1.36 9.78 -0.17
C THR A 119 -0.18 9.53 -1.12
N GLU A 120 -0.16 8.36 -1.77
CA GLU A 120 0.85 8.01 -2.78
C GLU A 120 0.96 9.07 -3.88
N VAL A 121 -0.20 9.60 -4.30
CA VAL A 121 -0.28 10.68 -5.31
C VAL A 121 0.41 11.96 -4.83
N ALA A 122 0.20 12.35 -3.56
CA ALA A 122 0.85 13.53 -3.01
C ALA A 122 2.37 13.32 -2.89
N LEU A 123 2.80 12.13 -2.45
CA LEU A 123 4.20 11.78 -2.34
C LEU A 123 4.90 11.76 -3.72
N ALA A 124 4.30 11.09 -4.71
CA ALA A 124 4.80 11.08 -6.09
C ALA A 124 4.97 12.49 -6.65
N ARG A 125 3.97 13.37 -6.44
CA ARG A 125 4.03 14.75 -6.92
C ARG A 125 5.17 15.53 -6.27
N ARG A 126 5.44 15.32 -4.99
CA ARG A 126 6.53 15.99 -4.27
C ARG A 126 7.89 15.60 -4.82
N ILE A 127 8.12 14.31 -5.00
CA ILE A 127 9.36 13.78 -5.56
C ILE A 127 9.55 14.27 -7.00
N LYS A 128 8.48 14.24 -7.81
CA LYS A 128 8.50 14.78 -9.18
C LYS A 128 8.85 16.28 -9.22
N ASN A 129 8.47 17.04 -8.19
CA ASN A 129 8.79 18.46 -8.06
C ASN A 129 10.18 18.71 -7.45
N GLY A 130 11.05 17.69 -7.39
CA GLY A 130 12.45 17.82 -6.95
C GLY A 130 12.68 17.69 -5.45
N MET A 131 11.66 17.30 -4.68
CA MET A 131 11.79 17.08 -3.23
C MET A 131 12.51 15.76 -2.96
N SER A 132 13.41 15.75 -1.98
CA SER A 132 14.00 14.51 -1.48
C SER A 132 12.92 13.64 -0.81
N VAL A 133 13.21 12.34 -0.66
CA VAL A 133 12.30 11.39 -0.01
C VAL A 133 11.95 11.85 1.40
N ASN A 134 12.97 12.24 2.18
CA ASN A 134 12.82 12.67 3.56
C ASN A 134 11.95 13.92 3.68
N GLU A 135 12.23 14.96 2.89
CA GLU A 135 11.36 16.13 2.84
C GLU A 135 9.91 15.78 2.42
N ALA A 136 9.77 14.84 1.49
CA ALA A 136 8.48 14.45 0.95
C ALA A 136 7.62 13.64 1.94
N ILE A 137 8.24 12.85 2.83
CA ILE A 137 7.57 12.09 3.89
C ILE A 137 7.32 12.91 5.16
N THR A 138 8.19 13.88 5.50
CA THR A 138 8.01 14.72 6.69
C THR A 138 6.85 15.71 6.53
N LYS A 139 6.61 16.18 5.30
CA LYS A 139 5.46 17.04 5.02
C LYS A 139 4.18 16.20 5.04
N GLY A 140 3.35 16.31 6.08
CA GLY A 140 2.02 15.68 6.13
C GLY A 140 1.10 16.13 4.99
N ASN A 141 -0.18 15.73 4.98
CA ASN A 141 -1.14 16.33 4.04
C ASN A 141 -1.21 17.84 4.31
N LEU A 142 -0.70 18.67 3.38
CA LEU A 142 -0.60 20.12 3.54
C LEU A 142 -1.96 20.78 3.82
N HIS A 143 -3.05 20.11 3.45
CA HIS A 143 -4.40 20.65 3.50
C HIS A 143 -5.34 19.65 4.16
N PRO A 144 -6.05 20.01 5.25
CA PRO A 144 -7.16 19.20 5.73
C PRO A 144 -8.23 19.13 4.64
N LYS A 145 -8.77 17.92 4.41
CA LYS A 145 -9.82 17.71 3.39
C LYS A 145 -11.08 18.50 3.71
N PHE A 146 -11.45 18.56 4.99
CA PHE A 146 -12.61 19.28 5.50
C PHE A 146 -12.25 20.00 6.79
N ILE A 147 -12.88 21.15 7.00
CA ILE A 147 -12.76 21.94 8.23
C ILE A 147 -14.18 22.17 8.76
N THR A 148 -14.38 21.88 10.04
CA THR A 148 -15.64 22.15 10.74
C THR A 148 -15.54 23.46 11.51
N ILE A 149 -16.48 24.39 11.29
CA ILE A 149 -16.58 25.67 11.98
C ILE A 149 -18.04 25.88 12.38
N ASN A 150 -18.31 26.06 13.67
CA ASN A 150 -19.65 26.29 14.20
C ASN A 150 -20.71 25.25 13.76
N GLY A 151 -20.33 23.99 13.61
CA GLY A 151 -21.23 22.90 13.21
C GLY A 151 -21.32 22.65 11.69
N GLU A 152 -20.81 23.57 10.87
CA GLU A 152 -20.76 23.39 9.41
C GLU A 152 -19.42 22.79 8.98
N THR A 153 -19.45 21.83 8.07
CA THR A 153 -18.24 21.14 7.57
C THR A 153 -18.12 21.33 6.06
N HIS A 154 -17.04 21.98 5.63
CA HIS A 154 -16.78 22.27 4.23
C HIS A 154 -15.31 22.02 3.86
N ASN A 155 -15.05 21.83 2.56
CA ASN A 155 -13.68 21.82 2.05
C ASN A 155 -13.12 23.26 1.90
N LEU A 156 -11.81 23.38 1.64
CA LEU A 156 -11.16 24.71 1.56
C LEU A 156 -11.73 25.61 0.45
N LYS A 157 -12.19 25.02 -0.67
CA LYS A 157 -12.76 25.78 -1.80
C LYS A 157 -14.12 26.36 -1.43
N GLU A 158 -14.97 25.54 -0.81
CA GLU A 158 -16.29 25.95 -0.31
C GLU A 158 -16.15 27.01 0.77
N TRP A 159 -15.27 26.82 1.75
CA TRP A 159 -14.99 27.86 2.74
C TRP A 159 -14.48 29.15 2.12
N GLY A 160 -13.65 29.05 1.07
CA GLY A 160 -13.23 30.20 0.29
C GLY A 160 -14.40 30.93 -0.36
N ALA A 161 -15.33 30.21 -0.99
CA ALA A 161 -16.52 30.78 -1.60
C ALA A 161 -17.45 31.42 -0.54
N ILE A 162 -17.71 30.73 0.57
CA ILE A 162 -18.56 31.21 1.68
C ILE A 162 -18.02 32.52 2.28
N LYS A 163 -16.69 32.65 2.40
CA LYS A 163 -16.04 33.85 2.96
C LYS A 163 -15.71 34.92 1.92
N GLY A 164 -15.97 34.67 0.63
CA GLY A 164 -15.61 35.58 -0.46
C GLY A 164 -14.09 35.69 -0.70
N TYR A 165 -13.32 34.65 -0.38
CA TYR A 165 -11.87 34.63 -0.53
C TYR A 165 -11.44 34.10 -1.89
N ARG A 166 -10.29 34.59 -2.39
CA ARG A 166 -9.63 34.03 -3.57
C ARG A 166 -9.31 32.54 -3.32
N ARG A 167 -9.52 31.70 -4.34
CA ARG A 167 -9.41 30.22 -4.29
C ARG A 167 -8.10 29.70 -3.67
N GLY A 168 -7.00 30.45 -3.78
CA GLY A 168 -5.69 30.09 -3.24
C GLY A 168 -5.36 30.62 -1.84
N LEU A 169 -6.18 31.51 -1.25
CA LEU A 169 -5.81 32.18 0.01
C LEU A 169 -5.73 31.23 1.19
N ILE A 170 -6.80 30.44 1.43
CA ILE A 170 -6.87 29.51 2.55
C ILE A 170 -5.78 28.43 2.43
N PRO A 171 -5.62 27.73 1.28
CA PRO A 171 -4.51 26.79 1.09
C PRO A 171 -3.14 27.42 1.39
N SER A 172 -2.86 28.58 0.82
CA SER A 172 -1.56 29.24 0.97
C SER A 172 -1.26 29.61 2.44
N ARG A 173 -2.28 29.87 3.27
CA ARG A 173 -2.10 30.06 4.72
C ARG A 173 -1.73 28.76 5.43
N ILE A 174 -2.45 27.68 5.15
CA ILE A 174 -2.18 26.37 5.76
C ILE A 174 -0.79 25.86 5.37
N GLU A 175 -0.38 26.07 4.12
CA GLU A 175 0.99 25.79 3.64
C GLU A 175 2.07 26.56 4.41
N ARG A 176 1.75 27.76 4.92
CA ARG A 176 2.63 28.55 5.80
C ARG A 176 2.47 28.20 7.29
N GLY A 177 1.86 27.05 7.59
CA GLY A 177 1.70 26.55 8.96
C GLY A 177 0.57 27.18 9.76
N TRP A 178 -0.39 27.85 9.11
CA TRP A 178 -1.55 28.39 9.84
C TRP A 178 -2.44 27.27 10.35
N ASN A 179 -2.99 27.45 11.56
CA ASN A 179 -4.10 26.63 12.03
C ASN A 179 -5.25 26.69 11.00
N PRO A 180 -5.85 25.55 10.58
CA PRO A 180 -6.86 25.51 9.52
C PRO A 180 -8.10 26.37 9.79
N VAL A 181 -8.62 26.36 11.02
CA VAL A 181 -9.78 27.18 11.40
C VAL A 181 -9.42 28.67 11.32
N LYS A 182 -8.24 29.04 11.85
CA LYS A 182 -7.74 30.42 11.74
C LYS A 182 -7.54 30.85 10.29
N ALA A 183 -7.07 29.95 9.42
CA ALA A 183 -6.87 30.23 8.01
C ALA A 183 -8.18 30.58 7.26
N VAL A 184 -9.29 29.97 7.66
CA VAL A 184 -10.64 30.26 7.15
C VAL A 184 -11.25 31.52 7.78
N LEU A 185 -11.07 31.73 9.08
CA LEU A 185 -11.74 32.83 9.79
C LEU A 185 -11.05 34.19 9.64
N THR A 186 -9.75 34.20 9.33
CA THR A 186 -9.00 35.47 9.22
C THR A 186 -9.25 36.15 7.87
N PRO A 187 -9.77 37.39 7.82
CA PRO A 187 -9.94 38.10 6.55
C PRO A 187 -8.59 38.34 5.82
N PRO A 188 -8.56 38.39 4.47
CA PRO A 188 -7.38 38.86 3.76
C PRO A 188 -7.04 40.30 4.18
N ARG A 189 -5.75 40.64 4.25
CA ARG A 189 -5.35 42.04 4.40
C ARG A 189 -5.89 42.83 3.21
N LYS A 190 -6.50 44.00 3.45
CA LYS A 190 -6.89 44.94 2.38
C LYS A 190 -5.62 45.32 1.61
N GLY A 191 -5.40 44.70 0.46
CA GLY A 191 -4.53 45.25 -0.57
C GLY A 191 -5.38 46.19 -1.41
N ASN A 192 -4.89 47.41 -1.66
CA ASN A 192 -5.48 48.35 -2.60
C ASN A 192 -5.45 47.71 -4.00
N TYR A 193 -6.49 46.97 -4.36
CA TYR A 193 -6.67 46.48 -5.72
C TYR A 193 -7.86 47.22 -6.30
N VAL A 194 -7.57 48.34 -6.96
CA VAL A 194 -8.50 48.98 -7.89
C VAL A 194 -8.74 47.97 -9.00
N HIS A 195 -9.97 47.51 -9.18
CA HIS A 195 -10.36 46.77 -10.37
C HIS A 195 -10.82 47.81 -11.38
N SER A 196 -9.93 48.14 -12.32
CA SER A 196 -10.26 48.76 -13.60
C SER A 196 -10.97 47.77 -14.51
#